data_AF-A0A2R6K5G3-F1
#
_entry.id   AF-A0A2R6K5G3-F1
#
_cell.length_a   1.000
_cell.length_b   1.000
_cell.length_c   1.000
_cell.angle_alpha   90.00
_cell.angle_beta   90.00
_cell.angle_gamma   90.00
#
_symmetry.space_group_name_H-M   'P 1'
#
loop_
_entity.id
_entity.type
_entity.pdbx_description
1 polymer ?
#
loop_
_entity_poly.entity_id
_entity_poly.type
_entity_poly.pdbx_seq_one_letter_code
_entity_poly.pdbx_strand_id
1 'polypeptide(L)'
;RVEYDLTVSGDLEKSTANGGSINAGDEIDGSTASGAVVGGTDSYGFAGDHTDLSVSDASAVTVYVDGEAVDPAGFGPERSISIVGSGPRAEYDFTVSGELEKTTARGGSINSGDTIDGSSATGYVLGGTDSYGFAGEVTDFSVSDPDAVSIYLDGEQVTPGGSTPDREITVSNRPYDTPASYQFSVSGVLEATDSVNFADGDEISGSGASGRVNQGSDTYRFSGEVLTFDNDGPVEVIVDGDVVRSSAQS
;
A
#
# COMPACT_ATOMS: atom_id res chain seq x y z
N ARG A 1 11.02 13.65 25.32
CA ARG A 1 10.58 12.24 25.28
C ARG A 1 10.73 11.83 23.84
N VAL A 2 11.52 10.80 23.58
CA VAL A 2 11.65 10.19 22.26
C VAL A 2 11.12 8.78 22.39
N GLU A 3 10.07 8.45 21.66
CA GLU A 3 9.51 7.09 21.63
C GLU A 3 10.32 6.27 20.62
N TYR A 4 10.44 4.98 20.88
CA TYR A 4 11.12 4.06 19.98
C TYR A 4 10.46 2.70 19.97
N ASP A 5 10.66 2.03 18.85
CA ASP A 5 10.31 0.64 18.63
C ASP A 5 11.51 -0.05 17.98
N LEU A 6 11.92 -1.18 18.53
CA LEU A 6 13.08 -1.97 18.12
C LEU A 6 12.61 -3.39 17.80
N THR A 7 12.99 -3.92 16.65
CA THR A 7 12.81 -5.33 16.30
C THR A 7 14.15 -5.96 15.94
N VAL A 8 14.33 -7.20 16.40
CA VAL A 8 15.51 -8.02 16.12
C VAL A 8 15.08 -9.40 15.62
N SER A 9 15.99 -10.11 14.96
CA SER A 9 15.71 -11.44 14.42
C SER A 9 15.79 -12.57 15.47
N GLY A 10 16.22 -12.28 16.70
CA GLY A 10 16.45 -13.25 17.77
C GLY A 10 15.88 -12.83 19.11
N ASP A 11 16.38 -13.46 20.18
CA ASP A 11 15.95 -13.15 21.55
C ASP A 11 16.32 -11.70 21.91
N LEU A 12 15.42 -11.02 22.64
CA LEU A 12 15.59 -9.63 23.07
C LEU A 12 15.38 -9.52 24.59
N GLU A 13 16.31 -8.87 25.28
CA GLU A 13 16.21 -8.63 26.73
C GLU A 13 16.72 -7.24 27.11
N LYS A 14 16.20 -6.70 28.23
CA LYS A 14 16.68 -5.42 28.78
C LYS A 14 18.09 -5.59 29.34
N SER A 15 18.92 -4.57 29.16
CA SER A 15 20.33 -4.54 29.55
C SER A 15 20.66 -3.30 30.38
N THR A 16 21.79 -3.38 31.10
CA THR A 16 22.38 -2.24 31.83
C THR A 16 23.59 -1.65 31.11
N ALA A 17 23.90 -2.11 29.90
CA ALA A 17 25.00 -1.57 29.10
C ALA A 17 24.81 -0.06 28.86
N ASN A 18 25.91 0.68 28.77
CA ASN A 18 25.92 2.15 28.60
C ASN A 18 25.09 2.92 29.65
N GLY A 19 24.94 2.36 30.86
CA GLY A 19 24.12 2.98 31.92
C GLY A 19 22.61 2.80 31.72
N GLY A 20 22.22 1.82 30.90
CA GLY A 20 20.84 1.44 30.67
C GLY A 20 20.11 1.08 31.96
N SER A 21 18.82 1.43 32.03
CA SER A 21 17.98 1.07 33.16
C SER A 21 17.11 -0.14 32.83
N ILE A 22 17.00 -1.09 33.78
CA ILE A 22 16.02 -2.18 33.69
C ILE A 22 14.83 -1.76 34.55
N ASN A 23 13.77 -1.29 33.90
CA ASN A 23 12.57 -0.80 34.57
C ASN A 23 11.31 -1.19 33.77
N ALA A 24 10.12 -0.84 34.26
CA ALA A 24 8.84 -1.22 33.62
C ALA A 24 8.33 -0.20 32.58
N GLY A 25 9.14 0.81 32.23
CA GLY A 25 8.80 1.89 31.31
C GLY A 25 8.85 1.50 29.83
N ASP A 26 9.50 0.37 29.52
CA ASP A 26 9.50 -0.24 28.19
C ASP A 26 8.84 -1.62 28.25
N GLU A 27 8.26 -2.02 27.13
CA GLU A 27 7.62 -3.31 26.92
C GLU A 27 8.49 -4.16 25.99
N ILE A 28 8.59 -5.45 26.26
CA ILE A 28 9.17 -6.44 25.33
C ILE A 28 8.08 -7.45 25.02
N ASP A 29 7.80 -7.66 23.75
CA ASP A 29 6.94 -8.72 23.23
C ASP A 29 7.73 -9.54 22.20
N GLY A 30 8.13 -10.75 22.57
CA GLY A 30 8.98 -11.60 21.75
C GLY A 30 10.32 -10.95 21.41
N SER A 31 10.54 -10.66 20.13
CA SER A 31 11.75 -10.02 19.60
C SER A 31 11.58 -8.53 19.32
N THR A 32 10.53 -7.91 19.86
CA THR A 32 10.25 -6.48 19.73
C THR A 32 10.28 -5.80 21.10
N ALA A 33 10.81 -4.57 21.15
CA ALA A 33 10.71 -3.69 22.31
C ALA A 33 10.14 -2.33 21.93
N SER A 34 9.25 -1.80 22.77
CA SER A 34 8.65 -0.48 22.62
C SER A 34 8.87 0.33 23.90
N GLY A 35 9.34 1.57 23.77
CA GLY A 35 9.69 2.37 24.94
C GLY A 35 9.83 3.86 24.64
N ALA A 36 10.29 4.61 25.64
CA ALA A 36 10.54 6.03 25.44
C ALA A 36 11.64 6.58 26.36
N VAL A 37 12.61 7.26 25.75
CA VAL A 37 13.69 7.94 26.47
C VAL A 37 13.23 9.34 26.90
N VAL A 38 13.22 9.60 28.21
CA VAL A 38 12.95 10.92 28.82
C VAL A 38 14.19 11.39 29.60
N GLY A 39 15.32 11.42 28.90
CA GLY A 39 16.65 11.48 29.51
C GLY A 39 17.09 10.12 30.05
N GLY A 40 18.41 9.92 30.17
CA GLY A 40 18.98 8.61 30.51
C GLY A 40 19.21 7.74 29.26
N THR A 41 19.31 6.43 29.48
CA THR A 41 19.61 5.43 28.46
C THR A 41 18.68 4.23 28.68
N ASP A 42 18.05 3.76 27.61
CA ASP A 42 17.48 2.42 27.55
C ASP A 42 18.45 1.55 26.76
N SER A 43 18.65 0.31 27.21
CA SER A 43 19.61 -0.60 26.60
C SER A 43 19.03 -2.00 26.52
N TYR A 44 19.32 -2.67 25.42
CA TYR A 44 18.86 -4.02 25.14
C TYR A 44 20.04 -4.89 24.73
N GLY A 45 20.05 -6.13 25.20
CA GLY A 45 20.87 -7.20 24.64
C GLY A 45 20.01 -8.02 23.70
N PHE A 46 20.55 -8.41 22.55
CA PHE A 46 19.82 -9.22 21.58
C PHE A 46 20.73 -10.24 20.91
N ALA A 47 20.11 -11.28 20.34
CA ALA A 47 20.75 -12.23 19.44
C ALA A 47 20.26 -12.00 18.00
N GLY A 48 21.05 -12.44 17.01
CA GLY A 48 20.72 -12.27 15.60
C GLY A 48 21.06 -10.88 15.08
N ASP A 49 20.31 -10.44 14.06
CA ASP A 49 20.49 -9.14 13.39
C ASP A 49 19.43 -8.14 13.87
N HIS A 50 19.75 -6.84 13.77
CA HIS A 50 18.74 -5.79 13.92
C HIS A 50 17.93 -5.73 12.64
N THR A 51 16.62 -5.86 12.75
CA THR A 51 15.75 -5.84 11.58
C THR A 51 15.07 -4.49 11.43
N ASP A 52 14.74 -3.82 12.53
CA ASP A 52 14.08 -2.52 12.47
C ASP A 52 14.31 -1.66 13.72
N LEU A 53 14.41 -0.35 13.53
CA LEU A 53 14.45 0.63 14.62
C LEU A 53 13.77 1.93 14.16
N SER A 54 12.66 2.26 14.81
CA SER A 54 12.01 3.56 14.66
C SER A 54 12.21 4.40 15.91
N VAL A 55 12.43 5.70 15.70
CA VAL A 55 12.52 6.70 16.75
C VAL A 55 11.68 7.92 16.37
N SER A 56 10.87 8.44 17.30
CA SER A 56 9.94 9.53 17.03
C SER A 56 10.62 10.87 16.68
N ASP A 57 11.88 11.04 17.11
CA ASP A 57 12.73 12.19 16.81
C ASP A 57 14.20 11.78 16.86
N ALA A 58 14.74 11.33 15.71
CA ALA A 58 16.13 10.87 15.59
C ALA A 58 17.16 11.96 15.96
N SER A 59 16.80 13.25 15.87
CA SER A 59 17.71 14.35 16.21
C SER A 59 17.88 14.55 17.73
N ALA A 60 16.96 13.99 18.52
CA ALA A 60 16.92 14.13 19.97
C ALA A 60 17.50 12.92 20.73
N VAL A 61 18.04 11.92 20.02
CA VAL A 61 18.60 10.68 20.57
C VAL A 61 19.92 10.35 19.87
N THR A 62 20.79 9.60 20.55
CA THR A 62 21.95 8.95 19.93
C THR A 62 21.81 7.46 20.16
N VAL A 63 21.82 6.68 19.08
CA VAL A 63 21.71 5.22 19.13
C VAL A 63 23.10 4.61 19.01
N TYR A 64 23.35 3.58 19.81
CA TYR A 64 24.59 2.81 19.78
C TYR A 64 24.29 1.34 19.55
N VAL A 65 25.02 0.73 18.64
CA VAL A 65 25.05 -0.73 18.43
C VAL A 65 26.47 -1.20 18.75
N ASP A 66 26.60 -2.13 19.70
CA ASP A 66 27.89 -2.64 20.17
C ASP A 66 28.91 -1.53 20.54
N GLY A 67 28.41 -0.39 21.02
CA GLY A 67 29.21 0.77 21.42
C GLY A 67 29.58 1.73 20.28
N GLU A 68 29.21 1.44 19.04
CA GLU A 68 29.38 2.33 17.89
C GLU A 68 28.12 3.16 17.66
N ALA A 69 28.27 4.48 17.48
CA ALA A 69 27.14 5.36 17.21
C ALA A 69 26.64 5.14 15.77
N VAL A 70 25.35 4.92 15.64
CA VAL A 70 24.68 4.61 14.36
C VAL A 70 23.57 5.62 14.08
N ASP A 71 23.26 5.82 12.80
CA ASP A 71 22.09 6.59 12.39
C ASP A 71 20.84 5.69 12.48
N PRO A 72 19.83 6.03 13.30
CA PRO A 72 18.58 5.27 13.37
C PRO A 72 17.89 5.12 12.01
N ALA A 73 18.05 6.09 11.10
CA ALA A 73 17.48 6.02 9.76
C ALA A 73 18.15 4.98 8.85
N GLY A 74 19.26 4.39 9.29
CA GLY A 74 19.93 3.27 8.61
C GLY A 74 19.35 1.90 8.95
N PHE A 75 18.35 1.83 9.84
CA PHE A 75 17.67 0.60 10.21
C PHE A 75 16.29 0.52 9.53
N GLY A 76 15.82 -0.71 9.36
CA GLY A 76 14.58 -1.03 8.69
C GLY A 76 14.79 -1.98 7.51
N PRO A 77 13.71 -2.59 7.01
CA PRO A 77 13.78 -3.58 5.95
C PRO A 77 14.18 -2.94 4.61
N GLU A 78 14.89 -3.69 3.75
CA GLU A 78 15.25 -3.22 2.40
C GLU A 78 14.02 -2.89 1.56
N ARG A 79 12.93 -3.65 1.76
CA ARG A 79 11.64 -3.38 1.17
C ARG A 79 10.55 -3.30 2.23
N SER A 80 9.62 -2.38 2.04
CA SER A 80 8.48 -2.21 2.94
C SER A 80 7.19 -1.93 2.19
N ILE A 81 6.08 -2.43 2.74
CA ILE A 81 4.74 -2.02 2.36
C ILE A 81 4.06 -1.40 3.57
N SER A 82 3.54 -0.19 3.42
CA SER A 82 2.76 0.51 4.45
C SER A 82 1.35 0.75 3.96
N ILE A 83 0.38 0.27 4.74
CA ILE A 83 -1.05 0.35 4.48
C ILE A 83 -1.62 1.38 5.45
N VAL A 84 -2.03 2.54 4.94
CA VAL A 84 -2.54 3.62 5.79
C VAL A 84 -4.02 3.83 5.59
N GLY A 85 -4.75 3.71 6.69
CA GLY A 85 -6.18 4.04 6.71
C GLY A 85 -6.38 5.55 6.63
N SER A 86 -7.12 6.00 5.63
CA SER A 86 -7.54 7.39 5.45
C SER A 86 -9.04 7.59 5.67
N GLY A 87 -9.79 6.52 5.94
CA GLY A 87 -11.25 6.55 5.98
C GLY A 87 -11.88 5.46 6.85
N PRO A 88 -13.03 4.92 6.42
CA PRO A 88 -13.70 3.78 7.05
C PRO A 88 -12.77 2.56 7.21
N ARG A 89 -13.28 1.53 7.91
CA ARG A 89 -12.55 0.27 8.08
C ARG A 89 -12.32 -0.37 6.71
N ALA A 90 -11.07 -0.64 6.38
CA ALA A 90 -10.68 -1.39 5.18
C ALA A 90 -9.85 -2.60 5.59
N GLU A 91 -10.29 -3.79 5.17
CA GLU A 91 -9.59 -5.06 5.39
C GLU A 91 -8.64 -5.29 4.23
N TYR A 92 -7.44 -5.82 4.51
CA TYR A 92 -6.45 -6.13 3.49
C TYR A 92 -5.92 -7.55 3.65
N ASP A 93 -5.47 -8.09 2.54
CA ASP A 93 -4.74 -9.35 2.43
C ASP A 93 -3.66 -9.16 1.36
N PHE A 94 -2.43 -9.55 1.65
CA PHE A 94 -1.38 -9.56 0.64
C PHE A 94 -0.40 -10.71 0.85
N THR A 95 0.28 -11.08 -0.24
CA THR A 95 1.31 -12.11 -0.24
C THR A 95 2.57 -11.59 -0.92
N VAL A 96 3.72 -11.94 -0.36
CA VAL A 96 5.04 -11.69 -0.94
C VAL A 96 5.72 -13.00 -1.33
N SER A 97 6.72 -12.90 -2.21
CA SER A 97 7.50 -14.06 -2.68
C SER A 97 8.63 -14.49 -1.71
N GLY A 98 8.88 -13.73 -0.64
CA GLY A 98 9.97 -13.96 0.31
C GLY A 98 9.52 -13.91 1.77
N GLU A 99 10.47 -13.66 2.67
CA GLU A 99 10.19 -13.49 4.09
C GLU A 99 9.36 -12.22 4.35
N LEU A 100 8.53 -12.27 5.38
CA LEU A 100 7.60 -11.20 5.75
C LEU A 100 7.62 -11.02 7.27
N GLU A 101 7.79 -9.79 7.71
CA GLU A 101 7.75 -9.40 9.11
C GLU A 101 7.03 -8.07 9.29
N LYS A 102 6.53 -7.81 10.51
CA LYS A 102 5.98 -6.48 10.83
C LYS A 102 7.12 -5.49 11.01
N THR A 103 6.90 -4.25 10.62
CA THR A 103 7.85 -3.15 10.80
C THR A 103 7.12 -1.90 11.27
N THR A 104 7.89 -0.97 11.78
CA THR A 104 7.45 0.37 12.16
C THR A 104 7.65 1.43 11.08
N ALA A 105 8.03 1.01 9.86
CA ALA A 105 8.10 1.89 8.70
C ALA A 105 6.86 2.80 8.62
N ARG A 106 7.08 4.09 8.36
CA ARG A 106 6.01 5.10 8.27
C ARG A 106 5.12 5.21 9.52
N GLY A 107 5.69 4.92 10.70
CA GLY A 107 4.97 4.96 11.97
C GLY A 107 3.94 3.84 12.12
N GLY A 108 4.18 2.71 11.44
CA GLY A 108 3.38 1.50 11.59
C GLY A 108 3.49 0.94 13.01
N SER A 109 2.41 0.35 13.50
CA SER A 109 2.42 -0.31 14.80
C SER A 109 2.72 -1.80 14.66
N ILE A 110 3.62 -2.34 15.49
CA ILE A 110 3.80 -3.78 15.64
C ILE A 110 2.88 -4.26 16.76
N ASN A 111 1.79 -4.93 16.41
CA ASN A 111 0.88 -5.48 17.42
C ASN A 111 0.18 -6.77 16.92
N SER A 112 -0.85 -7.20 17.65
CA SER A 112 -1.62 -8.43 17.38
C SER A 112 -2.92 -8.20 16.61
N GLY A 113 -3.19 -6.96 16.16
CA GLY A 113 -4.36 -6.55 15.40
C GLY A 113 -4.36 -7.07 13.95
N ASP A 114 -3.20 -7.48 13.47
CA ASP A 114 -2.90 -8.00 12.15
C ASP A 114 -2.06 -9.30 12.26
N THR A 115 -2.22 -10.17 11.28
CA THR A 115 -1.67 -11.54 11.31
C THR A 115 -0.73 -11.76 10.14
N ILE A 116 0.42 -12.38 10.41
CA ILE A 116 1.31 -12.95 9.39
C ILE A 116 1.21 -14.47 9.46
N ASP A 117 0.98 -15.12 8.33
CA ASP A 117 1.05 -16.57 8.15
C ASP A 117 1.98 -16.89 6.98
N GLY A 118 3.20 -17.33 7.29
CA GLY A 118 4.25 -17.54 6.30
C GLY A 118 4.65 -16.23 5.60
N SER A 119 4.40 -16.14 4.30
CA SER A 119 4.69 -14.98 3.46
C SER A 119 3.44 -14.15 3.11
N SER A 120 2.37 -14.33 3.87
CA SER A 120 1.10 -13.63 3.69
C SER A 120 0.73 -12.86 4.96
N ALA A 121 0.09 -11.70 4.79
CA ALA A 121 -0.43 -10.91 5.89
C ALA A 121 -1.89 -10.52 5.66
N THR A 122 -2.65 -10.55 6.76
CA THR A 122 -4.06 -10.16 6.79
C THR A 122 -4.32 -9.21 7.94
N GLY A 123 -5.07 -8.16 7.70
CA GLY A 123 -5.39 -7.18 8.73
C GLY A 123 -6.47 -6.20 8.29
N TYR A 124 -6.61 -5.11 9.04
CA TYR A 124 -7.48 -4.02 8.68
C TYR A 124 -6.94 -2.70 9.22
N VAL A 125 -7.23 -1.62 8.50
CA VAL A 125 -6.98 -0.25 8.96
C VAL A 125 -8.30 0.47 9.21
N LEU A 126 -8.35 1.31 10.25
CA LEU A 126 -9.47 2.19 10.59
C LEU A 126 -8.87 3.53 11.04
N GLY A 127 -8.18 4.18 10.10
CA GLY A 127 -7.08 5.07 10.45
C GLY A 127 -5.82 4.30 10.84
N GLY A 128 -4.75 5.04 11.16
CA GLY A 128 -3.45 4.45 11.53
C GLY A 128 -2.69 3.85 10.34
N THR A 129 -1.60 3.17 10.66
CA THR A 129 -0.68 2.57 9.71
C THR A 129 -0.34 1.15 10.16
N ASP A 130 -0.50 0.20 9.25
CA ASP A 130 0.11 -1.13 9.38
C ASP A 130 1.27 -1.19 8.37
N SER A 131 2.43 -1.65 8.80
CA SER A 131 3.62 -1.71 7.94
C SER A 131 4.32 -3.04 8.06
N TYR A 132 4.85 -3.50 6.93
CA TYR A 132 5.51 -4.79 6.82
C TYR A 132 6.83 -4.66 6.06
N GLY A 133 7.87 -5.29 6.60
CA GLY A 133 9.15 -5.49 5.95
C GLY A 133 9.14 -6.82 5.22
N PHE A 134 9.69 -6.87 4.00
CA PHE A 134 9.68 -8.11 3.24
C PHE A 134 10.88 -8.28 2.30
N ALA A 135 11.12 -9.53 1.90
CA ALA A 135 12.03 -9.88 0.82
C ALA A 135 11.26 -10.30 -0.44
N GLY A 136 11.89 -10.17 -1.61
CA GLY A 136 11.25 -10.55 -2.88
C GLY A 136 10.27 -9.49 -3.36
N GLU A 137 9.13 -9.89 -3.95
CA GLU A 137 8.11 -9.00 -4.53
C GLU A 137 6.72 -9.24 -3.91
N VAL A 138 5.86 -8.21 -3.90
CA VAL A 138 4.43 -8.38 -3.60
C VAL A 138 3.80 -9.11 -4.80
N THR A 139 3.30 -10.32 -4.57
CA THR A 139 2.74 -11.19 -5.62
C THR A 139 1.22 -11.16 -5.68
N ASP A 140 0.57 -10.77 -4.59
CA ASP A 140 -0.88 -10.60 -4.52
C ASP A 140 -1.20 -9.51 -3.49
N PHE A 141 -2.22 -8.70 -3.77
CA PHE A 141 -2.68 -7.65 -2.85
C PHE A 141 -4.16 -7.38 -3.08
N SER A 142 -4.94 -7.39 -2.00
CA SER A 142 -6.35 -7.03 -2.01
C SER A 142 -6.69 -6.12 -0.84
N VAL A 143 -7.63 -5.22 -1.05
CA VAL A 143 -8.21 -4.38 -0.02
C VAL A 143 -9.71 -4.25 -0.24
N SER A 144 -10.50 -4.32 0.83
CA SER A 144 -11.96 -4.31 0.77
C SER A 144 -12.53 -2.97 0.32
N ASP A 145 -11.82 -1.87 0.59
CA ASP A 145 -12.19 -0.51 0.24
C ASP A 145 -10.92 0.28 -0.16
N PRO A 146 -10.57 0.32 -1.45
CA PRO A 146 -9.39 1.02 -1.96
C PRO A 146 -9.38 2.53 -1.68
N ASP A 147 -10.56 3.16 -1.61
CA ASP A 147 -10.68 4.60 -1.37
C ASP A 147 -10.44 4.97 0.10
N ALA A 148 -10.58 4.00 1.01
CA ALA A 148 -10.33 4.16 2.43
C ALA A 148 -8.85 3.95 2.83
N VAL A 149 -7.97 3.62 1.87
CA VAL A 149 -6.55 3.36 2.13
C VAL A 149 -5.61 4.13 1.22
N SER A 150 -4.38 4.33 1.68
CA SER A 150 -3.25 4.72 0.86
C SER A 150 -2.10 3.74 1.09
N ILE A 151 -1.61 3.13 0.02
CA ILE A 151 -0.56 2.12 0.06
C ILE A 151 0.76 2.76 -0.33
N TYR A 152 1.83 2.40 0.37
CA TYR A 152 3.17 2.87 0.07
C TYR A 152 4.08 1.67 -0.04
N LEU A 153 4.82 1.57 -1.15
CA LEU A 153 5.84 0.58 -1.39
C LEU A 153 7.18 1.29 -1.35
N ASP A 154 8.06 0.89 -0.44
CA ASP A 154 9.40 1.45 -0.28
C ASP A 154 9.37 2.98 -0.08
N GLY A 155 8.34 3.46 0.63
CA GLY A 155 8.08 4.87 0.91
C GLY A 155 7.40 5.66 -0.23
N GLU A 156 7.23 5.06 -1.40
CA GLU A 156 6.52 5.67 -2.54
C GLU A 156 5.05 5.25 -2.56
N GLN A 157 4.14 6.20 -2.74
CA GLN A 157 2.71 5.90 -2.78
C GLN A 157 2.35 5.12 -4.05
N VAL A 158 1.62 4.01 -3.88
CA VAL A 158 1.13 3.15 -4.98
C VAL A 158 -0.39 2.98 -4.90
N THR A 159 -1.01 2.77 -6.05
CA THR A 159 -2.45 2.46 -6.13
C THR A 159 -2.66 0.96 -5.87
N PRO A 160 -3.60 0.56 -4.99
CA PRO A 160 -4.00 -0.85 -4.83
C PRO A 160 -4.42 -1.45 -6.18
N GLY A 161 -3.91 -2.63 -6.53
CA GLY A 161 -4.30 -3.34 -7.76
C GLY A 161 -3.22 -3.46 -8.84
N GLY A 162 -1.99 -3.00 -8.57
CA GLY A 162 -0.81 -3.39 -9.34
C GLY A 162 -0.70 -2.70 -10.71
N SER A 163 0.43 -2.03 -10.89
CA SER A 163 0.84 -1.28 -12.08
C SER A 163 0.13 0.05 -12.29
N THR A 164 0.95 1.11 -12.34
CA THR A 164 0.59 2.39 -12.93
C THR A 164 -0.08 2.15 -14.28
N PRO A 165 -1.20 2.83 -14.59
CA PRO A 165 -1.84 2.72 -15.89
C PRO A 165 -0.86 3.06 -17.02
N ASP A 166 -0.54 2.08 -17.84
CA ASP A 166 0.37 2.20 -18.98
C ASP A 166 -0.35 2.01 -20.32
N ARG A 167 -1.66 1.75 -20.27
CA ARG A 167 -2.53 1.52 -21.42
C ARG A 167 -3.69 2.50 -21.44
N GLU A 168 -4.27 2.69 -22.61
CA GLU A 168 -5.44 3.56 -22.79
C GLU A 168 -6.57 2.82 -23.52
N ILE A 169 -7.80 2.99 -23.02
CA ILE A 169 -9.02 2.58 -23.71
C ILE A 169 -9.89 3.81 -23.97
N THR A 170 -10.31 4.01 -25.22
CA THR A 170 -11.23 5.07 -25.63
C THR A 170 -12.52 4.46 -26.15
N VAL A 171 -13.65 4.88 -25.59
CA VAL A 171 -14.99 4.57 -26.10
C VAL A 171 -15.48 5.79 -26.87
N SER A 172 -15.66 5.67 -28.18
CA SER A 172 -16.02 6.77 -29.07
C SER A 172 -17.37 6.52 -29.74
N ASN A 173 -18.25 7.53 -29.68
CA ASN A 173 -19.51 7.59 -30.43
C ASN A 173 -19.51 8.72 -31.47
N ARG A 174 -18.38 9.44 -31.64
CA ARG A 174 -18.24 10.55 -32.60
C ARG A 174 -18.68 10.23 -34.05
N PRO A 175 -18.46 9.03 -34.60
CA PRO A 175 -18.88 8.72 -35.97
C PRO A 175 -20.39 8.52 -36.14
N TYR A 176 -21.15 8.42 -35.04
CA TYR A 176 -22.55 8.01 -35.05
C TYR A 176 -23.46 9.14 -34.56
N ASP A 177 -24.71 9.13 -35.02
CA ASP A 177 -25.74 10.11 -34.66
C ASP A 177 -26.68 9.63 -33.53
N THR A 178 -26.51 8.38 -33.11
CA THR A 178 -27.30 7.73 -32.06
C THR A 178 -26.43 7.57 -30.82
N PRO A 179 -26.88 8.04 -29.63
CA PRO A 179 -26.14 7.87 -28.38
C PRO A 179 -25.89 6.40 -28.03
N ALA A 180 -24.86 6.16 -27.24
CA ALA A 180 -24.55 4.83 -26.71
C ALA A 180 -24.19 4.87 -25.22
N SER A 181 -24.43 3.76 -24.54
CA SER A 181 -23.89 3.50 -23.20
C SER A 181 -22.92 2.34 -23.23
N TYR A 182 -21.97 2.32 -22.30
CA TYR A 182 -21.00 1.24 -22.18
C TYR A 182 -20.79 0.85 -20.71
N GLN A 183 -20.27 -0.35 -20.52
CA GLN A 183 -19.71 -0.83 -19.28
C GLN A 183 -18.55 -1.78 -19.58
N PHE A 184 -17.46 -1.67 -18.82
CA PHE A 184 -16.31 -2.58 -18.95
C PHE A 184 -15.61 -2.77 -17.62
N SER A 185 -14.78 -3.80 -17.53
CA SER A 185 -13.84 -3.99 -16.42
C SER A 185 -12.46 -4.37 -16.92
N VAL A 186 -11.45 -4.09 -16.08
CA VAL A 186 -10.06 -4.45 -16.32
C VAL A 186 -9.52 -5.30 -15.18
N SER A 187 -8.41 -6.00 -15.45
CA SER A 187 -7.72 -6.81 -14.44
C SER A 187 -6.81 -6.01 -13.51
N GLY A 188 -6.52 -4.74 -13.84
CA GLY A 188 -5.63 -3.86 -13.08
C GLY A 188 -6.29 -2.56 -12.64
N VAL A 189 -5.48 -1.52 -12.46
CA VAL A 189 -5.92 -0.16 -12.09
C VAL A 189 -6.68 0.46 -13.24
N LEU A 190 -7.70 1.27 -12.92
CA LEU A 190 -8.49 2.04 -13.88
C LEU A 190 -8.61 3.50 -13.43
N GLU A 191 -8.24 4.43 -14.30
CA GLU A 191 -8.28 5.86 -14.04
C GLU A 191 -8.98 6.60 -15.18
N ALA A 192 -9.75 7.63 -14.85
CA ALA A 192 -10.35 8.52 -15.84
C ALA A 192 -9.32 9.52 -16.36
N THR A 193 -9.46 9.93 -17.63
CA THR A 193 -8.83 11.15 -18.14
C THR A 193 -9.81 12.32 -18.09
N ASP A 194 -9.34 13.52 -18.44
CA ASP A 194 -10.18 14.73 -18.53
C ASP A 194 -11.34 14.64 -19.55
N SER A 195 -11.37 13.59 -20.37
CA SER A 195 -12.47 13.35 -21.31
C SER A 195 -13.71 12.72 -20.68
N VAL A 196 -13.57 12.03 -19.54
CA VAL A 196 -14.68 11.34 -18.85
C VAL A 196 -15.56 12.36 -18.15
N ASN A 197 -16.88 12.25 -18.32
CA ASN A 197 -17.84 13.22 -17.81
C ASN A 197 -18.69 12.65 -16.67
N PHE A 198 -18.13 12.69 -15.47
CA PHE A 198 -18.82 12.27 -14.24
C PHE A 198 -20.11 13.07 -13.96
N ALA A 199 -20.22 14.31 -14.44
CA ALA A 199 -21.40 15.14 -14.21
C ALA A 199 -22.62 14.67 -15.02
N ASP A 200 -22.39 13.97 -16.14
CA ASP A 200 -23.42 13.47 -17.04
C ASP A 200 -23.65 11.95 -16.93
N GLY A 201 -23.12 11.33 -15.88
CA GLY A 201 -23.45 9.96 -15.48
C GLY A 201 -22.40 8.90 -15.78
N ASP A 202 -21.17 9.29 -16.10
CA ASP A 202 -20.04 8.36 -16.11
C ASP A 202 -19.59 8.03 -14.69
N GLU A 203 -19.12 6.81 -14.48
CA GLU A 203 -18.74 6.29 -13.18
C GLU A 203 -17.54 5.35 -13.30
N ILE A 204 -16.66 5.38 -12.30
CA ILE A 204 -15.66 4.35 -12.03
C ILE A 204 -16.00 3.75 -10.67
N SER A 205 -16.01 2.42 -10.60
CA SER A 205 -16.17 1.67 -9.35
C SER A 205 -15.17 0.52 -9.34
N GLY A 206 -14.13 0.63 -8.50
CA GLY A 206 -12.99 -0.29 -8.51
C GLY A 206 -12.30 -0.34 -9.87
N SER A 207 -12.13 -1.53 -10.43
CA SER A 207 -11.56 -1.74 -11.77
C SER A 207 -12.61 -1.74 -12.91
N GLY A 208 -13.82 -1.24 -12.64
CA GLY A 208 -14.91 -1.14 -13.61
C GLY A 208 -15.28 0.30 -13.93
N ALA A 209 -15.72 0.53 -15.17
CA ALA A 209 -16.30 1.81 -15.58
C ALA A 209 -17.60 1.60 -16.35
N SER A 210 -18.50 2.56 -16.23
CA SER A 210 -19.71 2.66 -17.03
C SER A 210 -20.01 4.11 -17.38
N GLY A 211 -20.61 4.34 -18.54
CA GLY A 211 -20.85 5.70 -18.99
C GLY A 211 -21.71 5.81 -20.24
N ARG A 212 -21.82 7.04 -20.74
CA ARG A 212 -22.62 7.38 -21.92
C ARG A 212 -21.89 8.35 -22.83
N VAL A 213 -21.86 8.01 -24.11
CA VAL A 213 -21.30 8.86 -25.17
C VAL A 213 -22.38 9.26 -26.16
N ASN A 214 -22.40 10.54 -26.54
CA ASN A 214 -23.30 11.10 -27.54
C ASN A 214 -22.53 12.07 -28.45
N GLN A 215 -22.12 11.59 -29.62
CA GLN A 215 -21.18 12.29 -30.52
C GLN A 215 -19.87 12.72 -29.81
N GLY A 216 -19.53 12.03 -28.71
CA GLY A 216 -18.39 12.28 -27.86
C GLY A 216 -17.51 11.04 -27.71
N SER A 217 -16.58 11.10 -26.76
CA SER A 217 -15.70 9.98 -26.44
C SER A 217 -15.16 10.11 -25.03
N ASP A 218 -15.04 8.98 -24.35
CA ASP A 218 -14.46 8.89 -23.02
C ASP A 218 -13.21 8.02 -23.08
N THR A 219 -12.12 8.50 -22.50
CA THR A 219 -10.83 7.82 -22.45
C THR A 219 -10.46 7.53 -21.00
N TYR A 220 -10.09 6.28 -20.76
CA TYR A 220 -9.60 5.79 -19.48
C TYR A 220 -8.18 5.26 -19.65
N ARG A 221 -7.36 5.43 -18.62
CA ARG A 221 -6.08 4.75 -18.50
C ARG A 221 -6.25 3.50 -17.66
N PHE A 222 -5.60 2.41 -18.05
CA PHE A 222 -5.66 1.18 -17.29
C PHE A 222 -4.32 0.43 -17.29
N SER A 223 -4.17 -0.50 -16.34
CA SER A 223 -3.15 -1.55 -16.37
C SER A 223 -3.77 -2.93 -16.57
N GLY A 224 -2.98 -3.89 -17.03
CA GLY A 224 -3.43 -5.26 -17.27
C GLY A 224 -4.25 -5.43 -18.56
N GLU A 225 -5.34 -6.21 -18.47
CA GLU A 225 -6.19 -6.59 -19.62
C GLU A 225 -7.64 -6.13 -19.43
N VAL A 226 -8.33 -5.83 -20.54
CA VAL A 226 -9.78 -5.61 -20.54
C VAL A 226 -10.48 -6.97 -20.41
N LEU A 227 -11.25 -7.15 -19.34
CA LEU A 227 -11.89 -8.42 -18.99
C LEU A 227 -13.30 -8.55 -19.60
N THR A 228 -14.09 -7.49 -19.50
CA THR A 228 -15.46 -7.44 -20.05
C THR A 228 -15.65 -6.13 -20.80
N PHE A 229 -16.50 -6.13 -21.82
CA PHE A 229 -16.93 -4.90 -22.49
C PHE A 229 -18.31 -5.10 -23.11
N ASP A 230 -19.29 -4.36 -22.60
CA ASP A 230 -20.66 -4.34 -23.07
C ASP A 230 -21.06 -2.92 -23.47
N ASN A 231 -21.90 -2.83 -24.49
CA ASN A 231 -22.43 -1.55 -24.96
C ASN A 231 -23.85 -1.70 -25.48
N ASP A 232 -24.63 -0.64 -25.33
CA ASP A 232 -25.93 -0.46 -25.98
C ASP A 232 -25.86 0.78 -26.86
N GLY A 233 -26.22 0.65 -28.13
CA GLY A 233 -25.97 1.66 -29.17
C GLY A 233 -24.58 1.60 -29.79
N PRO A 234 -24.32 2.37 -30.85
CA PRO A 234 -23.13 2.21 -31.67
C PRO A 234 -21.88 2.87 -31.05
N VAL A 235 -20.77 2.14 -30.99
CA VAL A 235 -19.46 2.65 -30.50
C VAL A 235 -18.29 2.08 -31.28
N GLU A 236 -17.21 2.85 -31.35
CA GLU A 236 -15.85 2.40 -31.63
C GLU A 236 -15.08 2.29 -30.31
N VAL A 237 -14.47 1.14 -30.06
CA VAL A 237 -13.58 0.91 -28.91
C VAL A 237 -12.15 0.85 -29.42
N ILE A 238 -11.31 1.73 -28.89
CA ILE A 238 -9.92 1.90 -29.27
C ILE A 238 -9.07 1.57 -28.06
N VAL A 239 -8.13 0.63 -28.20
CA VAL A 239 -7.17 0.28 -27.14
C VAL A 239 -5.76 0.56 -27.66
N ASP A 240 -5.01 1.37 -26.92
CA ASP A 240 -3.63 1.77 -27.25
C ASP A 240 -3.49 2.36 -28.67
N GLY A 241 -4.53 3.05 -29.13
CA GLY A 241 -4.60 3.67 -30.47
C GLY A 241 -5.15 2.77 -31.57
N ASP A 242 -5.36 1.49 -31.32
CA ASP A 242 -5.89 0.52 -32.29
C ASP A 242 -7.39 0.27 -32.08
N VAL A 243 -8.18 0.32 -33.16
CA VAL A 243 -9.62 -0.02 -33.10
C VAL A 243 -9.77 -1.53 -32.90
N VAL A 244 -10.23 -1.92 -31.72
CA VAL A 244 -10.42 -3.34 -31.36
C VAL A 244 -11.86 -3.81 -31.53
N ARG A 245 -12.83 -2.89 -31.51
CA ARG A 245 -14.25 -3.18 -31.73
C ARG A 245 -14.93 -2.01 -32.43
N SER A 246 -15.75 -2.33 -33.42
CA SER A 246 -16.72 -1.41 -34.00
C SER A 246 -18.08 -2.10 -33.95
N SER A 247 -19.06 -1.44 -33.36
CA SER A 247 -20.44 -1.91 -33.37
C SER A 247 -21.31 -0.83 -33.97
N ALA A 248 -21.73 -1.02 -35.22
CA ALA A 248 -22.87 -0.32 -35.79
C ALA A 248 -24.05 -1.28 -35.71
N GLN A 249 -25.03 -1.04 -34.84
CA GLN A 249 -26.30 -1.76 -34.97
C GLN A 249 -27.08 -1.18 -36.16
N SER A 250 -27.61 -2.09 -36.98
CA SER A 250 -28.42 -1.82 -38.18
C SER A 250 -29.78 -1.23 -37.84
#